data_AF-A0A965NFZ3-F1
#
_entry.id   AF-A0A965NFZ3-F1
#
_cell.length_a   1.000
_cell.length_b   1.000
_cell.length_c   1.000
_cell.angle_alpha   90.00
_cell.angle_beta   90.00
_cell.angle_gamma   90.00
#
_symmetry.space_group_name_H-M   'P 1'
#
loop_
_entity.id
_entity.type
_entity.pdbx_description
1 polymer ?
#
loop_
_entity_poly.entity_id
_entity_poly.type
_entity_poly.pdbx_seq_one_letter_code
_entity_poly.pdbx_strand_id
1 'polypeptide(L)'
;FFLNGSNQTLAGIQGSLGTYSQGIYNNTANGYWASTLTLNTATDYASAQSVYRDASGGPQYGNLKFVKQGAGRFLLGGYGTSATVGAIGNTGGIDVQGGFLQFSNTFASATEATSVTYVAPGTAAGTAVGTGFLNVATGATADLNGLNVAVDYLTGGGVITNTGTSARTLTIGDLDNKDMATGAAVSAIFSGVIADGTSGGTISLQKRGAGTQTLTAAQDFTAGFHILGGTLVLDMSGMANPNNLIRQTNGLGLAGNLTVKGAASGTSSQTFLGNTTVYGGASEVLGNANGGTLTITLGTVTRSVANATLNFTAGTNVSYKNTGTDLTPSGWITYVGASSIDWAISTSNVIGAYSGYTVGLPTSASTATVNYVDTSTSVTLTAGETINSLKLAPATTAQTIVLGANTLTFTAVATTGPAGLLFDGTNAASTITGTSAITTTVASGELVIYTGHTTGSGNPLTISTIIGGTNLTTVTKAGPDLLDLGSQAN
;
A
#
# COMPACT_ATOMS: atom_id res chain seq x y z
N PHE A 1 37.99 12.70 -11.97
CA PHE A 1 37.40 13.89 -12.61
C PHE A 1 36.93 14.85 -11.53
N PHE A 2 37.31 16.13 -11.58
CA PHE A 2 36.82 17.18 -10.69
C PHE A 2 35.60 17.83 -11.34
N LEU A 3 34.48 17.95 -10.62
CA LEU A 3 33.23 18.51 -11.14
C LEU A 3 33.08 19.93 -10.54
N ASN A 4 33.12 20.98 -11.38
CA ASN A 4 32.86 22.36 -10.98
C ASN A 4 31.93 23.03 -12.02
N GLY A 5 30.78 23.53 -11.56
CA GLY A 5 29.83 24.39 -12.29
C GLY A 5 29.04 23.72 -13.43
N SER A 6 27.70 23.83 -13.39
CA SER A 6 26.71 23.41 -14.43
C SER A 6 26.68 21.91 -14.80
N ASN A 7 25.63 21.48 -15.53
CA ASN A 7 25.40 20.08 -15.95
C ASN A 7 26.65 19.46 -16.60
N GLN A 8 27.06 18.28 -16.13
CA GLN A 8 28.29 17.63 -16.57
C GLN A 8 27.98 16.36 -17.38
N THR A 9 28.54 16.25 -18.58
CA THR A 9 28.46 15.03 -19.41
C THR A 9 29.84 14.38 -19.48
N LEU A 10 29.95 13.14 -19.00
CA LEU A 10 31.18 12.37 -19.05
C LEU A 10 31.03 11.21 -20.06
N ALA A 11 31.82 11.25 -21.12
CA ALA A 11 31.88 10.22 -22.15
C ALA A 11 33.19 9.43 -22.06
N GLY A 12 33.14 8.12 -22.34
CA GLY A 12 34.35 7.33 -22.53
C GLY A 12 35.18 7.05 -21.28
N ILE A 13 34.54 6.82 -20.12
CA ILE A 13 35.26 6.34 -18.92
C ILE A 13 35.83 4.95 -19.23
N GLN A 14 37.11 4.89 -19.61
CA GLN A 14 37.85 3.65 -19.81
C GLN A 14 38.46 3.24 -18.46
N GLY A 15 38.04 2.10 -17.93
CA GLY A 15 38.83 1.41 -16.91
C GLY A 15 40.00 0.72 -17.59
N SER A 16 41.22 1.07 -17.20
CA SER A 16 42.42 0.30 -17.56
C SER A 16 42.38 -1.04 -16.81
N LEU A 17 42.79 -2.13 -17.48
CA LEU A 17 43.00 -3.44 -16.87
C LEU A 17 44.13 -3.34 -15.84
N GLY A 18 43.78 -3.04 -14.58
CA GLY A 18 44.71 -2.90 -13.47
C GLY A 18 44.01 -2.42 -12.20
N THR A 19 44.61 -2.69 -11.05
CA THR A 19 44.09 -2.61 -9.66
C THR A 19 43.54 -1.24 -9.18
N TYR A 20 43.36 -0.26 -10.06
CA TYR A 20 42.88 1.08 -9.72
C TYR A 20 41.54 1.36 -10.41
N SER A 21 40.46 1.42 -9.63
CA SER A 21 39.17 1.90 -10.13
C SER A 21 39.23 3.39 -10.44
N GLN A 22 38.92 3.76 -11.68
CA GLN A 22 38.73 5.15 -12.08
C GLN A 22 37.45 5.67 -11.40
N GLY A 23 37.63 6.39 -10.30
CA GLY A 23 36.55 7.05 -9.58
C GLY A 23 36.29 8.47 -10.10
N ILE A 24 35.03 8.89 -10.10
CA ILE A 24 34.68 10.31 -10.05
C ILE A 24 34.80 10.71 -8.57
N TYR A 25 35.82 11.50 -8.24
CA TYR A 25 36.12 11.92 -6.86
C TYR A 25 35.79 13.40 -6.71
N ASN A 26 35.01 13.75 -5.68
CA ASN A 26 34.95 15.13 -5.19
C ASN A 26 36.00 15.33 -4.09
N ASN A 27 36.87 16.34 -4.24
CA ASN A 27 37.91 16.67 -3.26
C ASN A 27 37.69 18.05 -2.61
N THR A 28 36.54 18.68 -2.82
CA THR A 28 36.23 19.97 -2.19
C THR A 28 35.17 19.78 -1.11
N ALA A 29 35.51 20.18 0.12
CA ALA A 29 34.62 20.19 1.29
C ALA A 29 33.38 21.12 1.14
N ASN A 30 33.28 21.83 0.01
CA ASN A 30 32.15 22.66 -0.37
C ASN A 30 31.43 21.97 -1.53
N GLY A 31 30.19 21.55 -1.30
CA GLY A 31 29.42 20.59 -2.11
C GLY A 31 29.25 20.87 -3.61
N TYR A 32 28.56 19.95 -4.29
CA TYR A 32 28.26 20.03 -5.72
C TYR A 32 27.30 21.19 -6.06
N TRP A 33 27.67 22.01 -7.04
CA TRP A 33 26.81 23.04 -7.65
C TRP A 33 26.14 22.56 -8.95
N ALA A 34 26.12 21.24 -9.20
CA ALA A 34 25.52 20.64 -10.40
C ALA A 34 24.20 19.95 -10.04
N SER A 35 23.13 20.30 -10.75
CA SER A 35 21.81 19.65 -10.63
C SER A 35 21.74 18.31 -11.37
N THR A 36 22.65 18.03 -12.31
CA THR A 36 22.65 16.79 -13.10
C THR A 36 24.05 16.32 -13.47
N LEU A 37 24.31 15.01 -13.30
CA LEU A 37 25.48 14.30 -13.80
C LEU A 37 25.05 13.26 -14.84
N THR A 38 25.52 13.41 -16.07
CA THR A 38 25.26 12.49 -17.18
C THR A 38 26.49 11.65 -17.51
N LEU A 39 26.33 10.33 -17.50
CA LEU A 39 27.36 9.37 -17.87
C LEU A 39 26.94 8.61 -19.13
N ASN A 40 27.74 8.72 -20.21
CA ASN A 40 27.51 7.99 -21.44
C ASN A 40 28.54 6.86 -21.59
N THR A 41 28.11 5.63 -21.33
CA THR A 41 28.94 4.42 -21.48
C THR A 41 28.47 3.64 -22.71
N ALA A 42 29.19 3.76 -23.82
CA ALA A 42 28.85 3.10 -25.07
C ALA A 42 29.23 1.60 -25.13
N THR A 43 30.12 1.14 -24.25
CA THR A 43 30.67 -0.23 -24.23
C THR A 43 30.46 -0.91 -22.88
N ASP A 44 30.21 -2.23 -22.91
CA ASP A 44 30.11 -3.07 -21.71
C ASP A 44 31.48 -3.29 -21.09
N TYR A 45 31.73 -2.67 -19.94
CA TYR A 45 32.92 -2.94 -19.16
C TYR A 45 32.63 -4.08 -18.17
N ALA A 46 32.70 -5.32 -18.67
CA ALA A 46 32.46 -6.52 -17.88
C ALA A 46 33.41 -6.63 -16.65
N SER A 47 34.59 -6.01 -16.74
CA SER A 47 35.67 -6.06 -15.73
C SER A 47 36.18 -4.69 -15.23
N ALA A 48 35.71 -3.57 -15.81
CA ALA A 48 36.17 -2.22 -15.47
C ALA A 48 35.04 -1.40 -14.79
N GLN A 49 35.18 -1.18 -13.48
CA GLN A 49 34.18 -0.52 -12.65
C GLN A 49 34.42 1.00 -12.62
N SER A 50 33.43 1.78 -13.03
CA SER A 50 33.45 3.24 -12.87
C SER A 50 32.69 3.60 -11.59
N VAL A 51 33.36 4.23 -10.62
CA VAL A 51 32.82 4.43 -9.26
C VAL A 51 32.55 5.91 -9.03
N TYR A 52 31.42 6.27 -8.41
CA TYR A 52 31.22 7.63 -7.90
C TYR A 52 31.59 7.69 -6.41
N ARG A 53 32.41 8.67 -6.00
CA ARG A 53 32.92 8.80 -4.63
C ARG A 53 32.62 10.18 -4.03
N ASP A 54 32.12 10.16 -2.80
CA ASP A 54 32.15 11.31 -1.89
C ASP A 54 33.23 11.08 -0.82
N ALA A 55 33.99 12.12 -0.51
CA ALA A 55 35.06 12.10 0.48
C ALA A 55 34.58 12.36 1.92
N SER A 56 33.32 12.79 2.14
CA SER A 56 32.91 13.39 3.43
C SER A 56 32.02 12.55 4.35
N GLY A 57 31.50 11.39 3.90
CA GLY A 57 30.79 10.44 4.78
C GLY A 57 29.49 10.95 5.40
N GLY A 58 28.95 12.10 4.95
CA GLY A 58 27.68 12.66 5.39
C GLY A 58 26.68 12.81 4.24
N PRO A 59 25.37 12.63 4.47
CA PRO A 59 24.34 12.83 3.44
C PRO A 59 24.16 14.34 3.18
N GLN A 60 24.92 14.91 2.23
CA GLN A 60 24.82 16.34 1.86
C GLN A 60 24.19 16.60 0.48
N TYR A 61 23.38 15.68 -0.06
CA TYR A 61 22.97 15.75 -1.48
C TYR A 61 21.47 15.94 -1.66
N GLY A 62 21.05 17.19 -1.57
CA GLY A 62 19.67 17.64 -1.72
C GLY A 62 19.14 17.85 -3.15
N ASN A 63 19.93 17.72 -4.23
CA ASN A 63 19.43 18.03 -5.59
C ASN A 63 20.13 17.35 -6.81
N LEU A 64 20.98 16.32 -6.64
CA LEU A 64 21.72 15.74 -7.79
C LEU A 64 20.88 14.70 -8.53
N LYS A 65 20.54 14.95 -9.80
CA LYS A 65 20.01 13.95 -10.74
C LYS A 65 21.15 13.18 -11.40
N PHE A 66 21.06 11.85 -11.43
CA PHE A 66 21.98 10.99 -12.17
C PHE A 66 21.36 10.53 -13.49
N VAL A 67 22.08 10.64 -14.61
CA VAL A 67 21.62 10.18 -15.93
C VAL A 67 22.61 9.17 -16.50
N LYS A 68 22.14 7.97 -16.82
CA LYS A 68 22.90 6.92 -17.52
C LYS A 68 22.44 6.83 -18.97
N GLN A 69 23.38 7.01 -19.89
CA GLN A 69 23.20 6.88 -21.34
C GLN A 69 24.17 5.85 -21.94
N GLY A 70 23.96 5.50 -23.21
CA GLY A 70 24.78 4.55 -23.95
C GLY A 70 24.42 3.09 -23.67
N ALA A 71 24.74 2.19 -24.61
CA ALA A 71 24.31 0.80 -24.56
C ALA A 71 25.02 -0.07 -23.51
N GLY A 72 26.15 0.40 -22.98
CA GLY A 72 26.99 -0.37 -22.06
C GLY A 72 26.46 -0.44 -20.63
N ARG A 73 27.04 -1.37 -19.87
CA ARG A 73 26.85 -1.51 -18.42
C ARG A 73 27.63 -0.47 -17.62
N PHE A 74 26.97 0.09 -16.59
CA PHE A 74 27.58 0.95 -15.59
C PHE A 74 27.23 0.46 -14.18
N LEU A 75 28.26 0.35 -13.33
CA LEU A 75 28.13 -0.02 -11.92
C LEU A 75 27.98 1.24 -11.08
N LEU A 76 26.98 1.27 -10.22
CA LEU A 76 26.65 2.41 -9.39
C LEU A 76 26.68 2.02 -7.92
N GLY A 77 27.69 2.48 -7.19
CA GLY A 77 27.91 2.16 -5.77
C GLY A 77 28.68 3.23 -5.00
N GLY A 78 28.51 3.25 -3.67
CA GLY A 78 29.21 4.15 -2.75
C GLY A 78 30.46 3.54 -2.10
N TYR A 79 31.26 4.37 -1.41
CA TYR A 79 32.45 3.98 -0.66
C TYR A 79 32.21 4.13 0.85
N GLY A 80 32.44 3.08 1.64
CA GLY A 80 32.41 3.12 3.10
C GLY A 80 32.88 1.81 3.72
N THR A 81 33.75 1.88 4.73
CA THR A 81 34.21 0.72 5.53
C THR A 81 33.20 0.29 6.59
N SER A 82 32.13 1.06 6.77
CA SER A 82 30.98 0.66 7.56
C SER A 82 29.99 -0.04 6.65
N ALA A 83 29.50 -1.23 7.05
CA ALA A 83 28.49 -2.03 6.35
C ALA A 83 27.14 -1.30 6.10
N THR A 84 27.08 0.00 6.36
CA THR A 84 25.90 0.86 6.33
C THR A 84 25.99 2.01 5.30
N VAL A 85 27.13 2.22 4.62
CA VAL A 85 27.32 3.41 3.75
C VAL A 85 27.88 3.03 2.37
N GLY A 86 27.00 2.49 1.53
CA GLY A 86 27.16 2.37 0.07
C GLY A 86 26.05 3.12 -0.67
N ALA A 87 25.60 4.22 -0.07
CA ALA A 87 24.34 4.88 -0.32
C ALA A 87 24.51 6.03 -1.31
N ILE A 88 23.86 5.97 -2.46
CA ILE A 88 23.66 7.17 -3.29
C ILE A 88 22.41 7.84 -2.78
N GLY A 89 22.58 8.68 -1.76
CA GLY A 89 21.54 9.58 -1.27
C GLY A 89 21.28 10.73 -2.23
N ASN A 90 21.05 10.43 -3.51
CA ASN A 90 20.67 11.44 -4.51
C ASN A 90 19.18 11.70 -4.38
N THR A 91 18.80 12.89 -3.97
CA THR A 91 17.40 13.35 -3.89
C THR A 91 16.85 13.85 -5.23
N GLY A 92 17.69 13.93 -6.28
CA GLY A 92 17.29 14.43 -7.61
C GLY A 92 16.86 13.36 -8.61
N GLY A 93 16.88 12.08 -8.25
CA GLY A 93 16.48 10.98 -9.14
C GLY A 93 17.61 10.32 -9.94
N ILE A 94 17.30 9.15 -10.48
CA ILE A 94 18.11 8.35 -11.40
C ILE A 94 17.34 8.19 -12.72
N ASP A 95 18.00 8.46 -13.84
CA ASP A 95 17.44 8.38 -15.19
C ASP A 95 18.30 7.49 -16.09
N VAL A 96 17.86 6.25 -16.28
CA VAL A 96 18.54 5.25 -17.11
C VAL A 96 17.95 5.29 -18.51
N GLN A 97 18.61 6.01 -19.42
CA GLN A 97 18.16 6.24 -20.79
C GLN A 97 18.63 5.16 -21.77
N GLY A 98 19.59 4.31 -21.38
CA GLY A 98 20.07 3.21 -22.22
C GLY A 98 21.06 2.29 -21.50
N GLY A 99 21.18 1.07 -22.02
CA GLY A 99 22.10 0.06 -21.51
C GLY A 99 21.71 -0.47 -20.14
N PHE A 100 22.71 -0.88 -19.35
CA PHE A 100 22.49 -1.52 -18.05
C PHE A 100 23.06 -0.66 -16.92
N LEU A 101 22.22 -0.28 -15.95
CA LEU A 101 22.63 0.28 -14.67
C LEU A 101 22.59 -0.83 -13.62
N GLN A 102 23.71 -1.12 -12.97
CA GLN A 102 23.79 -2.11 -11.90
C GLN A 102 24.09 -1.42 -10.58
N PHE A 103 23.26 -1.61 -9.55
CA PHE A 103 23.59 -1.15 -8.21
C PHE A 103 24.70 -2.02 -7.60
N SER A 104 25.57 -1.46 -6.76
CA SER A 104 26.66 -2.21 -6.13
C SER A 104 27.02 -1.64 -4.76
N ASN A 105 27.34 -2.54 -3.82
CA ASN A 105 27.92 -2.23 -2.51
C ASN A 105 29.42 -2.57 -2.45
N THR A 106 30.03 -2.95 -3.57
CA THR A 106 31.25 -3.76 -3.59
C THR A 106 32.51 -2.90 -3.60
N PHE A 107 32.85 -2.29 -2.45
CA PHE A 107 34.21 -1.79 -2.19
C PHE A 107 34.81 -2.20 -0.84
N ALA A 108 34.25 -3.20 -0.17
CA ALA A 108 34.94 -4.01 0.84
C ALA A 108 34.18 -5.34 1.04
N SER A 109 34.83 -6.30 1.70
CA SER A 109 34.33 -7.62 2.12
C SER A 109 33.16 -7.56 3.11
N ALA A 110 32.13 -6.77 2.81
CA ALA A 110 30.91 -6.73 3.57
C ALA A 110 30.15 -8.03 3.25
N THR A 111 30.10 -8.91 4.25
CA THR A 111 29.13 -10.00 4.34
C THR A 111 27.78 -9.49 3.84
N GLU A 112 27.13 -10.21 2.93
CA GLU A 112 25.83 -9.82 2.39
C GLU A 112 24.96 -9.28 3.52
N ALA A 113 24.35 -8.10 3.33
CA ALA A 113 23.33 -7.63 4.26
C ALA A 113 22.20 -8.66 4.24
N THR A 114 22.21 -9.56 5.22
CA THR A 114 21.29 -10.69 5.39
C THR A 114 19.92 -10.25 5.89
N SER A 115 19.61 -8.95 5.86
CA SER A 115 18.29 -8.46 6.20
C SER A 115 17.32 -8.76 5.05
N VAL A 116 16.74 -9.96 5.08
CA VAL A 116 15.48 -10.35 4.42
C VAL A 116 14.29 -9.72 5.16
N THR A 117 14.54 -8.79 6.08
CA THR A 117 13.50 -8.18 6.90
C THR A 117 12.68 -7.23 6.05
N TYR A 118 11.55 -7.75 5.59
CA TYR A 118 10.28 -7.04 5.51
C TYR A 118 10.30 -5.84 6.46
N VAL A 119 10.33 -4.62 5.92
CA VAL A 119 10.10 -3.42 6.72
C VAL A 119 8.59 -3.36 6.95
N ALA A 120 8.15 -4.01 8.03
CA ALA A 120 6.80 -3.85 8.52
C ALA A 120 6.52 -2.36 8.78
N PRO A 121 5.28 -1.89 8.59
CA PRO A 121 4.87 -0.58 9.06
C PRO A 121 5.22 -0.42 10.56
N GLY A 122 5.88 0.67 10.94
CA GLY A 122 6.01 1.08 12.35
C GLY A 122 7.18 0.54 13.17
N THR A 123 8.15 -0.18 12.60
CA THR A 123 9.45 -0.43 13.27
C THR A 123 10.57 0.34 12.57
N ALA A 124 11.31 1.13 13.35
CA ALA A 124 12.31 2.05 12.85
C ALA A 124 13.46 1.38 12.09
N ALA A 125 14.00 2.14 11.14
CA ALA A 125 15.40 2.17 10.72
C ALA A 125 16.01 0.87 10.14
N GLY A 126 15.55 0.46 8.96
CA GLY A 126 16.49 -0.01 7.94
C GLY A 126 16.96 1.20 7.15
N THR A 127 18.27 1.43 7.04
CA THR A 127 18.86 2.56 6.29
C THR A 127 18.63 2.38 4.79
N ALA A 128 17.40 2.56 4.34
CA ALA A 128 17.04 2.63 2.94
C ALA A 128 17.58 3.95 2.39
N VAL A 129 18.24 3.87 1.25
CA VAL A 129 18.82 5.01 0.57
C VAL A 129 17.80 5.46 -0.47
N GLY A 130 16.95 6.43 -0.14
CA GLY A 130 16.02 7.01 -1.10
C GLY A 130 16.78 7.73 -2.22
N THR A 131 16.48 7.39 -3.48
CA THR A 131 17.17 7.94 -4.67
C THR A 131 16.36 8.99 -5.44
N GLY A 132 15.30 9.55 -4.85
CA GLY A 132 14.32 10.32 -5.62
C GLY A 132 13.57 9.40 -6.58
N PHE A 133 13.25 9.86 -7.79
CA PHE A 133 12.64 9.02 -8.82
C PHE A 133 13.63 8.03 -9.45
N LEU A 134 13.13 6.92 -9.99
CA LEU A 134 13.88 6.05 -10.91
C LEU A 134 13.14 5.96 -12.24
N ASN A 135 13.71 6.57 -13.27
CA ASN A 135 13.27 6.44 -14.65
C ASN A 135 14.11 5.37 -15.35
N VAL A 136 13.47 4.37 -15.95
CA VAL A 136 14.15 3.38 -16.79
C VAL A 136 13.52 3.40 -18.18
N ALA A 137 14.23 3.95 -19.15
CA ALA A 137 13.75 4.06 -20.52
C ALA A 137 13.59 2.69 -21.18
N THR A 138 12.73 2.61 -22.19
CA THR A 138 12.57 1.41 -23.01
C THR A 138 13.91 0.99 -23.62
N GLY A 139 14.24 -0.31 -23.49
CA GLY A 139 15.54 -0.85 -23.92
C GLY A 139 16.68 -0.66 -22.92
N ALA A 140 16.44 -0.03 -21.77
CA ALA A 140 17.38 0.05 -20.66
C ALA A 140 17.00 -0.91 -19.52
N THR A 141 17.98 -1.24 -18.70
CA THR A 141 17.83 -2.09 -17.51
C THR A 141 18.40 -1.42 -16.27
N ALA A 142 17.67 -1.45 -15.17
CA ALA A 142 18.20 -1.19 -13.83
C ALA A 142 18.23 -2.50 -13.03
N ASP A 143 19.36 -2.84 -12.43
CA ASP A 143 19.57 -4.08 -11.72
C ASP A 143 19.93 -3.85 -10.27
N LEU A 144 19.09 -4.35 -9.37
CA LEU A 144 19.25 -4.28 -7.92
C LEU A 144 20.49 -5.02 -7.44
N ASN A 145 20.94 -6.05 -8.18
CA ASN A 145 22.17 -6.80 -7.93
C ASN A 145 22.34 -7.24 -6.47
N GLY A 146 21.29 -7.84 -5.90
CA GLY A 146 21.33 -8.31 -4.53
C GLY A 146 21.22 -7.21 -3.47
N LEU A 147 20.70 -6.02 -3.81
CA LEU A 147 20.44 -4.93 -2.87
C LEU A 147 18.95 -4.63 -2.74
N ASN A 148 18.52 -4.20 -1.55
CA ASN A 148 17.23 -3.53 -1.40
C ASN A 148 17.36 -2.11 -1.94
N VAL A 149 16.38 -1.65 -2.71
CA VAL A 149 16.37 -0.31 -3.31
C VAL A 149 15.07 0.40 -2.97
N ALA A 150 15.18 1.67 -2.59
CA ALA A 150 14.06 2.55 -2.32
C ALA A 150 14.08 3.77 -3.25
N VAL A 151 12.92 4.08 -3.82
CA VAL A 151 12.68 5.20 -4.73
C VAL A 151 11.39 5.91 -4.31
N ASP A 152 11.21 7.15 -4.73
CA ASP A 152 9.96 7.87 -4.50
C ASP A 152 8.89 7.40 -5.49
N TYR A 153 9.27 7.26 -6.76
CA TYR A 153 8.38 6.78 -7.80
C TYR A 153 9.16 6.22 -9.01
N LEU A 154 8.48 5.38 -9.79
CA LEU A 154 8.99 4.77 -11.01
C LEU A 154 8.37 5.39 -12.26
N THR A 155 9.20 5.64 -13.27
CA THR A 155 8.77 6.03 -14.62
C THR A 155 9.54 5.30 -15.72
N GLY A 156 9.03 5.38 -16.95
CA GLY A 156 9.66 4.79 -18.13
C GLY A 156 9.13 3.39 -18.45
N GLY A 157 9.78 2.73 -19.41
CA GLY A 157 9.32 1.49 -20.05
C GLY A 157 10.38 0.38 -20.15
N GLY A 158 11.45 0.46 -19.37
CA GLY A 158 12.56 -0.50 -19.36
C GLY A 158 12.36 -1.66 -18.39
N VAL A 159 13.45 -2.34 -18.04
CA VAL A 159 13.44 -3.50 -17.14
C VAL A 159 14.06 -3.14 -15.79
N ILE A 160 13.42 -3.55 -14.70
CA ILE A 160 14.03 -3.59 -13.37
C ILE A 160 14.21 -5.07 -12.99
N THR A 161 15.43 -5.47 -12.63
CA THR A 161 15.76 -6.86 -12.31
C THR A 161 16.66 -6.99 -11.09
N ASN A 162 16.87 -8.21 -10.61
CA ASN A 162 17.79 -8.53 -9.52
C ASN A 162 18.68 -9.71 -9.93
N THR A 163 19.83 -9.45 -10.55
CA THR A 163 20.77 -10.53 -10.95
C THR A 163 21.61 -11.07 -9.79
N GLY A 164 21.36 -10.61 -8.56
CA GLY A 164 21.91 -11.24 -7.35
C GLY A 164 21.35 -12.65 -7.16
N THR A 165 21.76 -13.33 -6.09
CA THR A 165 21.30 -14.69 -5.74
C THR A 165 20.24 -14.71 -4.64
N SER A 166 20.07 -13.58 -3.94
CA SER A 166 19.15 -13.43 -2.82
C SER A 166 17.91 -12.62 -3.21
N ALA A 167 16.77 -12.92 -2.60
CA ALA A 167 15.55 -12.13 -2.72
C ALA A 167 15.75 -10.71 -2.17
N ARG A 168 15.26 -9.69 -2.88
CA ARG A 168 15.42 -8.28 -2.49
C ARG A 168 14.15 -7.48 -2.69
N THR A 169 14.06 -6.38 -1.95
CA THR A 169 12.91 -5.49 -1.95
C THR A 169 13.18 -4.28 -2.86
N LEU A 170 12.24 -4.02 -3.77
CA LEU A 170 12.07 -2.72 -4.41
C LEU A 170 10.94 -1.97 -3.71
N THR A 171 11.27 -0.86 -3.07
CA THR A 171 10.31 0.02 -2.39
C THR A 171 10.06 1.26 -3.23
N ILE A 172 8.78 1.54 -3.51
CA ILE A 172 8.29 2.74 -4.18
C ILE A 172 7.57 3.60 -3.14
N GLY A 173 7.86 4.90 -3.11
CA GLY A 173 7.22 5.88 -2.23
C GLY A 173 7.87 6.00 -0.85
N ASP A 174 9.19 5.87 -0.77
CA ASP A 174 9.90 5.92 0.52
C ASP A 174 9.92 7.34 1.14
N LEU A 175 10.08 8.40 0.33
CA LEU A 175 9.98 9.81 0.77
C LEU A 175 8.72 10.53 0.27
N ASP A 176 7.79 9.82 -0.35
CA ASP A 176 6.50 10.29 -0.91
C ASP A 176 5.49 10.75 0.17
N ASN A 177 5.98 11.11 1.36
CA ASN A 177 5.25 11.90 2.34
C ASN A 177 5.34 13.41 2.05
N LYS A 178 6.29 13.86 1.21
CA LYS A 178 6.40 15.25 0.74
C LYS A 178 7.16 15.24 -0.59
N ASP A 179 6.51 15.57 -1.70
CA ASP A 179 7.27 16.23 -2.76
C ASP A 179 7.99 17.43 -2.12
N MET A 180 9.33 17.37 -2.06
CA MET A 180 10.16 18.36 -1.36
C MET A 180 10.02 19.78 -1.95
N ALA A 181 9.41 19.92 -3.13
CA ALA A 181 9.13 21.21 -3.77
C ALA A 181 7.69 21.72 -3.59
N THR A 182 6.68 20.84 -3.49
CA THR A 182 5.25 21.27 -3.56
C THR A 182 4.34 20.73 -2.47
N GLY A 183 4.77 19.71 -1.72
CA GLY A 183 3.92 19.03 -0.72
C GLY A 183 2.72 18.26 -1.31
N ALA A 184 2.62 18.14 -2.64
CA ALA A 184 1.59 17.34 -3.29
C ALA A 184 1.97 15.85 -3.31
N ALA A 185 0.96 14.98 -3.26
CA ALA A 185 1.14 13.55 -3.46
C ALA A 185 1.58 13.29 -4.91
N VAL A 186 2.65 12.50 -5.12
CA VAL A 186 3.19 12.25 -6.47
C VAL A 186 2.34 11.21 -7.19
N SER A 187 2.11 11.40 -8.50
CA SER A 187 1.49 10.40 -9.37
C SER A 187 2.44 10.04 -10.52
N ALA A 188 2.81 8.76 -10.65
CA ALA A 188 3.76 8.29 -11.65
C ALA A 188 3.28 7.05 -12.40
N ILE A 189 3.78 6.86 -13.62
CA ILE A 189 3.42 5.72 -14.49
C ILE A 189 4.71 5.01 -14.93
N PHE A 190 4.76 3.71 -14.67
CA PHE A 190 5.80 2.80 -15.17
C PHE A 190 5.15 1.81 -16.14
N SER A 191 5.60 1.83 -17.39
CA SER A 191 5.16 0.93 -18.46
C SER A 191 6.16 -0.21 -18.72
N GLY A 192 7.18 -0.31 -17.89
CA GLY A 192 8.21 -1.35 -17.97
C GLY A 192 7.88 -2.60 -17.15
N VAL A 193 8.85 -3.51 -17.09
CA VAL A 193 8.71 -4.80 -16.40
C VAL A 193 9.67 -4.86 -15.20
N ILE A 194 9.13 -5.18 -14.03
CA ILE A 194 9.87 -5.62 -12.86
C ILE A 194 9.87 -7.16 -12.89
N ALA A 195 11.05 -7.74 -12.98
CA ALA A 195 11.22 -9.19 -13.14
C ALA A 195 12.31 -9.72 -12.20
N ASP A 196 12.18 -10.97 -11.80
CA ASP A 196 13.27 -11.68 -11.14
C ASP A 196 14.50 -11.77 -12.06
N GLY A 197 15.68 -11.93 -11.48
CA GLY A 197 16.91 -12.13 -12.24
C GLY A 197 17.18 -13.58 -12.58
N THR A 198 18.02 -13.80 -13.58
CA THR A 198 18.38 -15.14 -14.09
C THR A 198 19.28 -15.94 -13.14
N SER A 199 19.87 -15.30 -12.13
CA SER A 199 20.79 -15.92 -11.16
C SER A 199 20.10 -16.44 -9.89
N GLY A 200 18.76 -16.45 -9.86
CA GLY A 200 17.95 -16.90 -8.71
C GLY A 200 17.53 -15.79 -7.74
N GLY A 201 18.02 -14.55 -7.92
CA GLY A 201 17.57 -13.39 -7.18
C GLY A 201 16.15 -12.98 -7.58
N THR A 202 15.25 -12.97 -6.60
CA THR A 202 13.85 -12.57 -6.81
C THR A 202 13.59 -11.16 -6.30
N ILE A 203 12.50 -10.54 -6.73
CA ILE A 203 12.06 -9.21 -6.28
C ILE A 203 10.77 -9.33 -5.46
N SER A 204 10.76 -8.66 -4.31
CA SER A 204 9.55 -8.28 -3.56
C SER A 204 9.25 -6.81 -3.85
N LEU A 205 8.03 -6.51 -4.25
CA LEU A 205 7.61 -5.15 -4.55
C LEU A 205 6.80 -4.57 -3.39
N GLN A 206 7.17 -3.36 -2.95
CA GLN A 206 6.45 -2.61 -1.93
C GLN A 206 6.08 -1.21 -2.42
N LYS A 207 4.81 -0.85 -2.33
CA LYS A 207 4.35 0.54 -2.44
C LYS A 207 4.13 1.12 -1.04
N ARG A 208 4.69 2.29 -0.77
CA ARG A 208 4.60 3.07 0.49
C ARG A 208 4.32 4.54 0.14
N GLY A 209 4.24 5.42 1.15
CA GLY A 209 3.99 6.84 0.95
C GLY A 209 2.56 7.15 0.50
N ALA A 210 2.20 8.43 0.39
CA ALA A 210 0.81 8.84 0.15
C ALA A 210 0.39 8.89 -1.33
N GLY A 211 1.35 8.91 -2.25
CA GLY A 211 1.13 9.08 -3.69
C GLY A 211 0.64 7.85 -4.41
N THR A 212 0.51 7.98 -5.73
CA THR A 212 -0.01 6.98 -6.64
C THR A 212 1.07 6.49 -7.60
N GLN A 213 1.31 5.18 -7.61
CA GLN A 213 2.10 4.54 -8.66
C GLN A 213 1.16 3.79 -9.59
N THR A 214 1.32 3.93 -10.90
CA THR A 214 0.62 3.14 -11.90
C THR A 214 1.59 2.21 -12.60
N LEU A 215 1.21 0.94 -12.75
CA LEU A 215 1.89 -0.06 -13.57
C LEU A 215 0.99 -0.39 -14.77
N THR A 216 1.56 -0.43 -15.98
CA THR A 216 0.77 -0.68 -17.22
C THR A 216 1.23 -1.88 -18.04
N ALA A 217 2.27 -2.58 -17.59
CA ALA A 217 2.80 -3.79 -18.22
C ALA A 217 2.76 -4.95 -17.23
N ALA A 218 2.71 -6.18 -17.76
CA ALA A 218 2.75 -7.39 -16.94
C ALA A 218 4.10 -7.46 -16.19
N GLN A 219 4.02 -7.81 -14.92
CA GLN A 219 5.16 -7.91 -14.00
C GLN A 219 5.46 -9.38 -13.70
N ASP A 220 6.74 -9.73 -13.56
CA ASP A 220 7.21 -11.13 -13.43
C ASP A 220 8.02 -11.38 -12.15
N PHE A 221 7.91 -10.51 -11.16
CA PHE A 221 8.51 -10.73 -9.85
C PHE A 221 7.71 -11.76 -9.02
N THR A 222 8.41 -12.50 -8.15
CA THR A 222 7.79 -13.64 -7.43
C THR A 222 7.92 -13.63 -5.90
N ALA A 223 8.73 -12.74 -5.32
CA ALA A 223 9.06 -12.83 -3.89
C ALA A 223 8.03 -12.17 -2.95
N GLY A 224 7.06 -11.43 -3.47
CA GLY A 224 6.00 -10.81 -2.69
C GLY A 224 5.50 -9.48 -3.27
N PHE A 225 4.30 -9.09 -2.84
CA PHE A 225 3.62 -7.89 -3.32
C PHE A 225 2.85 -7.22 -2.18
N HIS A 226 3.26 -6.00 -1.83
CA HIS A 226 2.66 -5.26 -0.72
C HIS A 226 2.37 -3.81 -1.10
N ILE A 227 1.18 -3.34 -0.71
CA ILE A 227 0.78 -1.94 -0.77
C ILE A 227 0.61 -1.50 0.67
N LEU A 228 1.62 -0.84 1.21
CA LEU A 228 1.73 -0.44 2.62
C LEU A 228 1.40 1.05 2.83
N GLY A 229 0.94 1.74 1.79
CA GLY A 229 0.51 3.14 1.83
C GLY A 229 0.20 3.70 0.44
N GLY A 230 -0.64 4.74 0.40
CA GLY A 230 -1.02 5.42 -0.83
C GLY A 230 -1.78 4.50 -1.78
N THR A 231 -1.66 4.75 -3.09
CA THR A 231 -2.37 3.97 -4.11
C THR A 231 -1.41 3.29 -5.07
N LEU A 232 -1.66 2.03 -5.39
CA LEU A 232 -1.08 1.35 -6.54
C LEU A 232 -2.18 1.04 -7.55
N VAL A 233 -2.02 1.53 -8.78
CA VAL A 233 -2.93 1.29 -9.90
C VAL A 233 -2.32 0.23 -10.81
N LEU A 234 -3.05 -0.86 -11.03
CA LEU A 234 -2.78 -1.85 -12.06
C LEU A 234 -3.65 -1.50 -13.26
N ASP A 235 -3.09 -0.85 -14.27
CA ASP A 235 -3.83 -0.42 -15.46
C ASP A 235 -3.62 -1.42 -16.61
N MET A 236 -4.62 -2.28 -16.82
CA MET A 236 -4.63 -3.28 -17.88
C MET A 236 -5.24 -2.74 -19.19
N SER A 237 -5.61 -1.45 -19.25
CA SER A 237 -6.38 -0.91 -20.37
C SER A 237 -5.67 -0.96 -21.73
N GLY A 238 -4.34 -0.95 -21.73
CA GLY A 238 -3.49 -1.08 -22.92
C GLY A 238 -2.90 -2.48 -23.14
N MET A 239 -3.24 -3.47 -22.31
CA MET A 239 -2.66 -4.82 -22.43
C MET A 239 -3.33 -5.62 -23.54
N ALA A 240 -2.53 -6.27 -24.39
CA ALA A 240 -3.04 -7.18 -25.42
C ALA A 240 -3.82 -8.37 -24.83
N ASN A 241 -3.39 -8.86 -23.67
CA ASN A 241 -4.06 -9.86 -22.87
C ASN A 241 -4.27 -9.28 -21.46
N PRO A 242 -5.42 -8.67 -21.14
CA PRO A 242 -5.66 -7.98 -19.87
C PRO A 242 -5.95 -8.98 -18.73
N ASN A 243 -5.04 -9.94 -18.54
CA ASN A 243 -5.09 -10.96 -17.51
C ASN A 243 -3.79 -10.93 -16.71
N ASN A 244 -3.91 -10.75 -15.40
CA ASN A 244 -2.84 -10.74 -14.40
C ASN A 244 -1.70 -9.80 -14.76
N LEU A 245 -1.88 -8.50 -14.48
CA LEU A 245 -0.79 -7.53 -14.54
C LEU A 245 0.29 -7.87 -13.49
N ILE A 246 -0.14 -8.28 -12.30
CA ILE A 246 0.74 -8.92 -11.30
C ILE A 246 0.58 -10.43 -11.39
N ARG A 247 1.71 -11.15 -11.33
CA ARG A 247 1.71 -12.61 -11.41
C ARG A 247 0.83 -13.23 -10.33
N GLN A 248 -0.06 -14.14 -10.74
CA GLN A 248 -1.09 -14.70 -9.86
C GLN A 248 -0.57 -15.47 -8.64
N THR A 249 0.68 -15.92 -8.65
CA THR A 249 1.25 -16.64 -7.50
C THR A 249 1.58 -15.73 -6.33
N ASN A 250 1.61 -14.41 -6.54
CA ASN A 250 1.86 -13.46 -5.46
C ASN A 250 0.68 -13.48 -4.47
N GLY A 251 1.00 -13.39 -3.18
CA GLY A 251 0.05 -12.92 -2.17
C GLY A 251 -0.10 -11.41 -2.27
N LEU A 252 -1.05 -10.85 -1.51
CA LEU A 252 -1.30 -9.41 -1.48
C LEU A 252 -1.28 -8.90 -0.05
N GLY A 253 -0.33 -8.02 0.27
CA GLY A 253 -0.32 -7.29 1.53
C GLY A 253 -0.95 -5.90 1.39
N LEU A 254 -1.88 -5.52 2.28
CA LEU A 254 -2.60 -4.24 2.21
C LEU A 254 -2.51 -3.46 3.53
N ALA A 255 -1.98 -2.24 3.46
CA ALA A 255 -2.13 -1.14 4.42
C ALA A 255 -2.39 0.18 3.66
N GLY A 256 -2.84 0.07 2.40
CA GLY A 256 -3.08 1.14 1.45
C GLY A 256 -4.02 0.64 0.34
N ASN A 257 -4.08 1.37 -0.77
CA ASN A 257 -5.14 1.19 -1.76
C ASN A 257 -4.64 0.48 -3.02
N LEU A 258 -5.38 -0.55 -3.44
CA LEU A 258 -5.23 -1.20 -4.73
C LEU A 258 -6.34 -0.71 -5.66
N THR A 259 -5.98 -0.13 -6.81
CA THR A 259 -6.91 0.09 -7.91
C THR A 259 -6.56 -0.81 -9.07
N VAL A 260 -7.54 -1.50 -9.65
CA VAL A 260 -7.37 -2.31 -10.85
C VAL A 260 -8.26 -1.75 -11.95
N LYS A 261 -7.66 -1.36 -13.07
CA LYS A 261 -8.39 -0.84 -14.23
C LYS A 261 -8.34 -1.85 -15.37
N GLY A 262 -9.51 -2.25 -15.86
CA GLY A 262 -9.69 -3.20 -16.94
C GLY A 262 -9.51 -2.60 -18.35
N ALA A 263 -9.65 -3.46 -19.34
CA ALA A 263 -9.69 -3.10 -20.76
C ALA A 263 -10.99 -2.36 -21.13
N ALA A 264 -10.92 -1.57 -22.20
CA ALA A 264 -12.06 -0.80 -22.70
C ALA A 264 -13.25 -1.67 -23.15
N SER A 265 -12.97 -2.93 -23.49
CA SER A 265 -13.93 -3.92 -23.96
C SER A 265 -13.44 -5.33 -23.60
N GLY A 266 -14.33 -6.31 -23.61
CA GLY A 266 -13.99 -7.69 -23.30
C GLY A 266 -13.83 -7.94 -21.80
N THR A 267 -13.12 -9.00 -21.44
CA THR A 267 -12.92 -9.43 -20.05
C THR A 267 -11.50 -9.10 -19.58
N SER A 268 -11.38 -8.59 -18.36
CA SER A 268 -10.10 -8.40 -17.67
C SER A 268 -10.11 -9.12 -16.33
N SER A 269 -8.94 -9.60 -15.90
CA SER A 269 -8.82 -10.27 -14.61
C SER A 269 -7.49 -10.02 -13.92
N GLN A 270 -7.53 -9.82 -12.61
CA GLN A 270 -6.36 -9.86 -11.73
C GLN A 270 -6.61 -10.88 -10.63
N THR A 271 -5.72 -11.85 -10.48
CA THR A 271 -5.79 -12.89 -9.44
C THR A 271 -4.58 -12.81 -8.53
N PHE A 272 -4.78 -13.02 -7.23
CA PHE A 272 -3.74 -13.24 -6.23
C PHE A 272 -4.08 -14.57 -5.54
N LEU A 273 -3.33 -15.64 -5.83
CA LEU A 273 -3.56 -16.97 -5.26
C LEU A 273 -2.92 -17.13 -3.88
N GLY A 274 -1.88 -16.35 -3.57
CA GLY A 274 -1.37 -16.25 -2.21
C GLY A 274 -2.37 -15.53 -1.31
N ASN A 275 -2.24 -15.72 0.00
CA ASN A 275 -3.12 -15.05 0.96
C ASN A 275 -3.13 -13.53 0.76
N THR A 276 -4.30 -12.94 0.97
CA THR A 276 -4.45 -11.50 1.11
C THR A 276 -4.40 -11.14 2.59
N THR A 277 -3.41 -10.39 3.00
CA THR A 277 -3.20 -10.00 4.40
C THR A 277 -3.42 -8.50 4.54
N VAL A 278 -4.38 -8.12 5.38
CA VAL A 278 -4.67 -6.73 5.70
C VAL A 278 -3.94 -6.37 6.99
N TYR A 279 -3.00 -5.44 6.86
CA TYR A 279 -2.22 -4.84 7.93
C TYR A 279 -2.94 -3.62 8.52
N GLY A 280 -2.38 -3.05 9.58
CA GLY A 280 -2.98 -1.94 10.30
C GLY A 280 -3.25 -0.71 9.42
N GLY A 281 -4.36 -0.02 9.67
CA GLY A 281 -4.85 1.09 8.85
C GLY A 281 -6.05 0.72 7.98
N ALA A 282 -6.44 1.65 7.11
CA ALA A 282 -7.54 1.47 6.17
C ALA A 282 -7.00 1.16 4.77
N SER A 283 -7.52 0.09 4.18
CA SER A 283 -7.20 -0.33 2.81
C SER A 283 -8.45 -0.35 1.95
N GLU A 284 -8.28 -0.07 0.67
CA GLU A 284 -9.34 -0.18 -0.34
C GLU A 284 -8.88 -1.07 -1.50
N VAL A 285 -9.79 -1.91 -1.99
CA VAL A 285 -9.68 -2.55 -3.30
C VAL A 285 -10.78 -1.99 -4.20
N LEU A 286 -10.35 -1.22 -5.19
CA LEU A 286 -11.20 -0.56 -6.17
C LEU A 286 -11.01 -1.18 -7.56
N GLY A 287 -12.08 -1.65 -8.16
CA GLY A 287 -12.12 -2.07 -9.55
C GLY A 287 -12.77 -1.01 -10.43
N ASN A 288 -12.14 -0.76 -11.58
CA ASN A 288 -12.70 0.04 -12.66
C ASN A 288 -12.73 -0.83 -13.93
N ALA A 289 -13.91 -1.29 -14.35
CA ALA A 289 -14.02 -2.15 -15.53
C ALA A 289 -13.70 -1.44 -16.85
N ASN A 290 -13.64 -0.10 -16.87
CA ASN A 290 -13.26 0.73 -18.02
C ASN A 290 -14.12 0.50 -19.28
N GLY A 291 -15.36 0.00 -19.15
CA GLY A 291 -16.25 -0.31 -20.27
C GLY A 291 -16.35 -1.81 -20.60
N GLY A 292 -15.34 -2.61 -20.22
CA GLY A 292 -15.40 -4.07 -20.27
C GLY A 292 -16.04 -4.70 -19.02
N THR A 293 -15.61 -5.92 -18.70
CA THR A 293 -15.83 -6.57 -17.39
C THR A 293 -14.50 -6.79 -16.70
N LEU A 294 -14.49 -6.71 -15.36
CA LEU A 294 -13.30 -6.89 -14.55
C LEU A 294 -13.58 -7.86 -13.41
N THR A 295 -12.73 -8.87 -13.26
CA THR A 295 -12.72 -9.75 -12.09
C THR A 295 -11.44 -9.55 -11.27
N ILE A 296 -11.56 -9.26 -9.99
CA ILE A 296 -10.44 -9.21 -9.05
C ILE A 296 -10.62 -10.37 -8.07
N THR A 297 -9.71 -11.34 -8.13
CA THR A 297 -9.73 -12.53 -7.26
C THR A 297 -8.62 -12.41 -6.24
N LEU A 298 -9.00 -12.33 -4.97
CA LEU A 298 -8.08 -12.33 -3.84
C LEU A 298 -7.89 -13.75 -3.32
N GLY A 299 -6.78 -13.99 -2.62
CA GLY A 299 -6.56 -15.23 -1.89
C GLY A 299 -7.48 -15.35 -0.67
N THR A 300 -7.11 -16.20 0.28
CA THR A 300 -7.73 -16.14 1.61
C THR A 300 -7.48 -14.77 2.22
N VAL A 301 -8.54 -14.01 2.48
CA VAL A 301 -8.46 -12.68 3.08
C VAL A 301 -8.34 -12.84 4.60
N THR A 302 -7.26 -12.32 5.15
CA THR A 302 -6.92 -12.41 6.57
C THR A 302 -6.55 -11.04 7.10
N ARG A 303 -6.74 -10.87 8.41
CA ARG A 303 -6.42 -9.64 9.13
C ARG A 303 -5.25 -9.92 10.07
N SER A 304 -4.17 -9.15 9.98
CA SER A 304 -2.98 -9.44 10.77
C SER A 304 -2.97 -8.81 12.17
N VAL A 305 -3.73 -7.73 12.37
CA VAL A 305 -3.67 -6.91 13.60
C VAL A 305 -4.99 -6.25 13.95
N ALA A 306 -5.05 -5.75 15.20
CA ALA A 306 -5.74 -4.53 15.62
C ALA A 306 -5.97 -3.52 14.48
N ASN A 307 -7.07 -2.78 14.39
CA ASN A 307 -7.26 -1.58 13.55
C ASN A 307 -7.13 -1.70 12.02
N ALA A 308 -6.82 -2.89 11.49
CA ALA A 308 -6.83 -3.17 10.06
C ALA A 308 -8.27 -3.19 9.53
N THR A 309 -8.57 -2.46 8.46
CA THR A 309 -9.87 -2.47 7.78
C THR A 309 -9.71 -2.55 6.26
N LEU A 310 -10.68 -3.17 5.59
CA LEU A 310 -10.68 -3.37 4.15
C LEU A 310 -12.04 -2.97 3.55
N ASN A 311 -11.99 -2.10 2.54
CA ASN A 311 -13.18 -1.70 1.80
C ASN A 311 -13.12 -2.24 0.38
N PHE A 312 -14.25 -2.74 -0.10
CA PHE A 312 -14.49 -3.00 -1.52
C PHE A 312 -15.47 -1.96 -2.04
N THR A 313 -15.13 -1.30 -3.13
CA THR A 313 -16.02 -0.30 -3.74
C THR A 313 -16.70 -0.89 -4.95
N ALA A 314 -18.03 -0.86 -4.99
CA ALA A 314 -18.80 -1.37 -6.10
C ALA A 314 -18.45 -0.63 -7.39
N GLY A 315 -18.27 -1.39 -8.47
CA GLY A 315 -18.05 -0.84 -9.80
C GLY A 315 -18.98 -1.50 -10.80
N THR A 316 -19.45 -0.74 -11.79
CA THR A 316 -20.19 -1.30 -12.91
C THR A 316 -19.33 -2.35 -13.61
N ASN A 317 -19.88 -3.55 -13.83
CA ASN A 317 -19.19 -4.70 -14.43
C ASN A 317 -17.92 -5.18 -13.69
N VAL A 318 -17.82 -4.91 -12.39
CA VAL A 318 -16.73 -5.39 -11.53
C VAL A 318 -17.22 -6.53 -10.65
N SER A 319 -16.46 -7.62 -10.60
CA SER A 319 -16.67 -8.74 -9.68
C SER A 319 -15.46 -8.92 -8.78
N TYR A 320 -15.68 -8.93 -7.47
CA TYR A 320 -14.67 -9.27 -6.48
C TYR A 320 -14.88 -10.72 -6.05
N LYS A 321 -13.79 -11.47 -5.90
CA LYS A 321 -13.80 -12.87 -5.48
C LYS A 321 -12.77 -13.13 -4.40
N ASN A 322 -12.99 -14.14 -3.56
CA ASN A 322 -11.96 -14.71 -2.71
C ASN A 322 -11.80 -16.21 -3.00
N THR A 323 -10.59 -16.75 -2.87
CA THR A 323 -10.35 -18.21 -3.02
C THR A 323 -10.36 -18.97 -1.69
N GLY A 324 -10.51 -18.25 -0.58
CA GLY A 324 -10.52 -18.82 0.77
C GLY A 324 -11.92 -19.29 1.18
N THR A 325 -12.10 -19.53 2.48
CA THR A 325 -13.43 -19.72 3.06
C THR A 325 -14.29 -18.48 2.87
N ASP A 326 -15.60 -18.66 2.80
CA ASP A 326 -16.56 -17.55 2.74
C ASP A 326 -16.31 -16.57 3.91
N LEU A 327 -16.11 -15.30 3.57
CA LEU A 327 -16.03 -14.18 4.51
C LEU A 327 -17.38 -14.01 5.19
N THR A 328 -17.38 -13.90 6.51
CA THR A 328 -18.56 -13.55 7.29
C THR A 328 -18.54 -12.06 7.66
N PRO A 329 -19.71 -11.42 7.85
CA PRO A 329 -19.78 -10.07 8.37
C PRO A 329 -19.08 -10.00 9.73
N SER A 330 -17.97 -9.25 9.79
CA SER A 330 -17.00 -9.33 10.89
C SER A 330 -16.50 -7.96 11.35
N GLY A 331 -17.18 -6.88 11.00
CA GLY A 331 -16.86 -5.54 11.52
C GLY A 331 -15.66 -4.83 10.88
N TRP A 332 -14.80 -5.51 10.12
CA TRP A 332 -13.59 -4.90 9.56
C TRP A 332 -13.52 -4.89 8.03
N ILE A 333 -14.46 -5.56 7.35
CA ILE A 333 -14.57 -5.56 5.88
C ILE A 333 -15.91 -4.94 5.46
N THR A 334 -15.88 -3.89 4.65
CA THR A 334 -17.08 -3.25 4.12
C THR A 334 -17.18 -3.35 2.60
N TYR A 335 -18.41 -3.24 2.11
CA TYR A 335 -18.74 -3.11 0.70
C TYR A 335 -19.48 -1.79 0.49
N VAL A 336 -18.86 -0.87 -0.23
CA VAL A 336 -19.40 0.46 -0.55
C VAL A 336 -20.12 0.36 -1.88
N GLY A 337 -21.45 0.33 -1.85
CA GLY A 337 -22.31 0.33 -3.02
C GLY A 337 -22.48 1.72 -3.64
N ALA A 338 -23.30 1.79 -4.69
CA ALA A 338 -23.63 3.07 -5.33
C ALA A 338 -24.52 3.98 -4.45
N SER A 339 -25.28 3.39 -3.52
CA SER A 339 -26.29 4.09 -2.71
C SER A 339 -26.35 3.63 -1.25
N SER A 340 -25.56 2.64 -0.87
CA SER A 340 -25.47 2.14 0.51
C SER A 340 -24.07 1.68 0.84
N ILE A 341 -23.78 1.61 2.14
CA ILE A 341 -22.59 0.93 2.65
C ILE A 341 -23.04 -0.24 3.51
N ASP A 342 -22.44 -1.40 3.29
CA ASP A 342 -22.80 -2.64 3.97
C ASP A 342 -21.55 -3.36 4.47
N TRP A 343 -21.72 -4.31 5.39
CA TRP A 343 -20.64 -5.27 5.66
C TRP A 343 -20.40 -6.10 4.40
N ALA A 344 -19.14 -6.49 4.15
CA ALA A 344 -18.86 -7.42 3.07
C ALA A 344 -19.15 -8.86 3.52
N ILE A 345 -19.63 -9.68 2.59
CA ILE A 345 -19.77 -11.14 2.72
C ILE A 345 -19.19 -11.78 1.46
N SER A 346 -18.65 -13.00 1.57
CA SER A 346 -18.48 -13.87 0.41
C SER A 346 -19.54 -14.96 0.44
N THR A 347 -20.20 -15.17 -0.70
CA THR A 347 -21.06 -16.33 -0.92
C THR A 347 -20.64 -17.00 -2.21
N SER A 348 -20.28 -18.29 -2.14
CA SER A 348 -19.75 -19.01 -3.31
C SER A 348 -18.56 -18.28 -3.94
N ASN A 349 -17.64 -17.79 -3.09
CA ASN A 349 -16.41 -17.09 -3.49
C ASN A 349 -16.61 -15.73 -4.16
N VAL A 350 -17.82 -15.15 -4.15
CA VAL A 350 -18.07 -13.79 -4.67
C VAL A 350 -18.27 -12.84 -3.51
N ILE A 351 -17.45 -11.80 -3.45
CA ILE A 351 -17.53 -10.76 -2.42
C ILE A 351 -18.60 -9.73 -2.85
N GLY A 352 -19.55 -9.46 -1.95
CA GLY A 352 -20.62 -8.48 -2.16
C GLY A 352 -21.11 -7.85 -0.86
N ALA A 353 -22.10 -6.97 -0.99
CA ALA A 353 -22.81 -6.39 0.14
C ALA A 353 -23.59 -7.47 0.89
N TYR A 354 -23.47 -7.49 2.22
CA TYR A 354 -24.29 -8.34 3.07
C TYR A 354 -25.73 -7.84 3.08
N SER A 355 -26.69 -8.71 2.76
CA SER A 355 -28.12 -8.38 2.75
C SER A 355 -28.93 -9.18 3.76
N GLY A 356 -28.29 -10.09 4.51
CA GLY A 356 -28.96 -11.01 5.45
C GLY A 356 -29.35 -10.38 6.79
N TYR A 357 -29.45 -9.06 6.87
CA TYR A 357 -29.77 -8.37 8.12
C TYR A 357 -31.18 -8.69 8.62
N THR A 358 -31.32 -8.81 9.93
CA THR A 358 -32.64 -8.69 10.60
C THR A 358 -32.97 -7.22 10.78
N VAL A 359 -34.16 -6.81 10.37
CA VAL A 359 -34.60 -5.40 10.42
C VAL A 359 -35.07 -5.05 11.83
N GLY A 360 -34.60 -3.92 12.34
CA GLY A 360 -34.93 -3.36 13.65
C GLY A 360 -34.03 -3.91 14.75
N LEU A 361 -33.35 -3.02 15.48
CA LEU A 361 -32.63 -3.38 16.69
C LEU A 361 -33.66 -3.83 17.76
N PRO A 362 -33.59 -5.05 18.29
CA PRO A 362 -34.51 -5.53 19.31
C PRO A 362 -34.40 -4.66 20.57
N THR A 363 -35.54 -4.40 21.20
CA THR A 363 -35.59 -3.69 22.48
C THR A 363 -35.34 -4.61 23.67
N SER A 364 -35.56 -5.91 23.49
CA SER A 364 -35.28 -7.00 24.44
C SER A 364 -35.01 -8.31 23.69
N ALA A 365 -34.18 -9.19 24.24
CA ALA A 365 -34.01 -10.60 23.82
C ALA A 365 -33.41 -10.80 22.40
N SER A 366 -32.36 -10.04 22.09
CA SER A 366 -31.50 -10.24 20.91
C SER A 366 -30.86 -11.63 20.83
N THR A 367 -30.37 -11.93 19.64
CA THR A 367 -29.58 -13.13 19.35
C THR A 367 -28.15 -12.74 18.98
N ALA A 368 -27.17 -13.28 19.72
CA ALA A 368 -25.76 -12.93 19.62
C ALA A 368 -25.11 -13.17 18.24
N THR A 369 -25.69 -14.04 17.42
CA THR A 369 -25.20 -14.38 16.08
C THR A 369 -25.87 -13.58 14.95
N VAL A 370 -26.88 -12.77 15.28
CA VAL A 370 -27.67 -12.05 14.27
C VAL A 370 -27.07 -10.68 14.00
N ASN A 371 -27.02 -10.32 12.72
CA ASN A 371 -26.68 -8.99 12.23
C ASN A 371 -27.95 -8.18 12.07
N TYR A 372 -28.01 -7.00 12.68
CA TYR A 372 -29.19 -6.13 12.63
C TYR A 372 -28.95 -4.93 11.73
N VAL A 373 -30.00 -4.48 11.05
CA VAL A 373 -30.07 -3.17 10.42
C VAL A 373 -31.20 -2.38 11.06
N ASP A 374 -30.89 -1.20 11.59
CA ASP A 374 -31.90 -0.30 12.12
C ASP A 374 -32.09 0.89 11.18
N THR A 375 -33.31 1.01 10.67
CA THR A 375 -33.77 2.11 9.80
C THR A 375 -34.84 2.96 10.48
N SER A 376 -35.14 2.69 11.75
CA SER A 376 -36.16 3.39 12.51
C SER A 376 -35.69 4.79 12.91
N THR A 377 -36.63 5.66 13.29
CA THR A 377 -36.30 6.99 13.82
C THR A 377 -35.89 6.95 15.29
N SER A 378 -36.35 5.95 16.05
CA SER A 378 -36.04 5.83 17.47
C SER A 378 -36.16 4.39 17.97
N VAL A 379 -35.18 3.96 18.77
CA VAL A 379 -35.21 2.71 19.53
C VAL A 379 -34.88 3.02 20.99
N THR A 380 -35.56 2.36 21.92
CA THR A 380 -35.20 2.38 23.34
C THR A 380 -35.05 0.96 23.84
N LEU A 381 -33.86 0.62 24.32
CA LEU A 381 -33.60 -0.69 24.91
C LEU A 381 -34.29 -0.80 26.26
N THR A 382 -35.00 -1.91 26.47
CA THR A 382 -35.66 -2.25 27.74
C THR A 382 -34.89 -3.33 28.51
N ALA A 383 -33.91 -3.99 27.88
CA ALA A 383 -32.96 -4.91 28.49
C ALA A 383 -31.58 -4.78 27.83
N GLY A 384 -30.56 -5.40 28.44
CA GLY A 384 -29.24 -5.54 27.83
C GLY A 384 -29.28 -6.47 26.62
N GLU A 385 -28.62 -6.07 25.53
CA GLU A 385 -28.66 -6.77 24.25
C GLU A 385 -27.28 -7.31 23.87
N THR A 386 -27.23 -8.49 23.24
CA THR A 386 -26.03 -9.07 22.63
C THR A 386 -26.32 -9.44 21.18
N ILE A 387 -25.59 -8.83 20.25
CA ILE A 387 -25.78 -8.96 18.80
C ILE A 387 -24.46 -9.22 18.08
N ASN A 388 -24.47 -9.67 16.82
CA ASN A 388 -23.21 -9.85 16.08
C ASN A 388 -22.69 -8.53 15.52
N SER A 389 -23.53 -7.83 14.75
CA SER A 389 -23.22 -6.50 14.23
C SER A 389 -24.49 -5.66 14.10
N LEU A 390 -24.30 -4.34 14.03
CA LEU A 390 -25.38 -3.37 13.83
C LEU A 390 -25.02 -2.46 12.66
N LYS A 391 -25.94 -2.33 11.71
CA LYS A 391 -25.95 -1.27 10.72
C LYS A 391 -27.00 -0.23 11.12
N LEU A 392 -26.58 1.02 11.24
CA LEU A 392 -27.46 2.19 11.36
C LEU A 392 -27.60 2.79 9.95
N ALA A 393 -28.82 2.79 9.44
CA ALA A 393 -29.14 3.29 8.10
C ALA A 393 -30.44 4.10 8.16
N PRO A 394 -30.41 5.28 8.80
CA PRO A 394 -31.59 6.13 8.89
C PRO A 394 -32.05 6.52 7.49
N ALA A 395 -33.37 6.54 7.27
CA ALA A 395 -33.94 6.76 5.94
C ALA A 395 -33.88 8.23 5.51
N THR A 396 -34.53 9.13 6.25
CA THR A 396 -34.56 10.59 5.94
C THR A 396 -34.57 11.46 7.19
N THR A 397 -34.93 10.88 8.32
CA THR A 397 -35.00 11.56 9.62
C THR A 397 -33.88 11.04 10.50
N ALA A 398 -33.34 11.91 11.35
CA ALA A 398 -32.31 11.50 12.29
C ALA A 398 -32.81 10.35 13.18
N GLN A 399 -31.95 9.37 13.40
CA GLN A 399 -32.24 8.20 14.22
C GLN A 399 -31.65 8.37 15.63
N THR A 400 -32.39 7.97 16.66
CA THR A 400 -31.90 7.95 18.03
C THR A 400 -32.02 6.56 18.65
N ILE A 401 -30.90 5.99 19.09
CA ILE A 401 -30.87 4.76 19.89
C ILE A 401 -30.63 5.15 21.36
N VAL A 402 -31.56 4.81 22.23
CA VAL A 402 -31.50 5.07 23.67
C VAL A 402 -31.21 3.76 24.39
N LEU A 403 -30.00 3.61 24.91
CA LEU A 403 -29.59 2.46 25.71
C LEU A 403 -30.16 2.52 27.13
N GLY A 404 -30.41 3.72 27.66
CA GLY A 404 -30.79 3.91 29.06
C GLY A 404 -29.69 3.37 29.98
N ALA A 405 -30.06 2.50 30.93
CA ALA A 405 -29.14 1.78 31.80
C ALA A 405 -28.67 0.41 31.22
N ASN A 406 -29.08 0.07 30.00
CA ASN A 406 -28.81 -1.23 29.39
C ASN A 406 -27.53 -1.22 28.55
N THR A 407 -26.79 -2.33 28.57
CA THR A 407 -25.56 -2.48 27.78
C THR A 407 -25.89 -3.03 26.39
N LEU A 408 -25.29 -2.46 25.35
CA LEU A 408 -25.27 -3.05 24.01
C LEU A 408 -23.95 -3.78 23.78
N THR A 409 -23.99 -5.10 23.68
CA THR A 409 -22.82 -5.96 23.55
C THR A 409 -22.73 -6.50 22.14
N PHE A 410 -21.56 -6.39 21.52
CA PHE A 410 -21.29 -6.97 20.22
C PHE A 410 -20.48 -8.27 20.36
N THR A 411 -20.90 -9.32 19.67
CA THR A 411 -20.19 -10.59 19.61
C THR A 411 -18.92 -10.41 18.78
N ALA A 412 -17.77 -10.45 19.44
CA ALA A 412 -16.50 -10.60 18.76
C ALA A 412 -16.15 -12.09 18.69
N VAL A 413 -15.50 -12.53 17.62
CA VAL A 413 -15.00 -13.90 17.51
C VAL A 413 -13.50 -13.81 17.31
N ALA A 414 -12.74 -14.42 18.23
CA ALA A 414 -11.27 -14.34 18.25
C ALA A 414 -10.60 -14.73 16.92
N THR A 415 -11.27 -15.54 16.09
CA THR A 415 -10.74 -16.06 14.81
C THR A 415 -11.36 -15.45 13.55
N THR A 416 -12.59 -14.92 13.58
CA THR A 416 -13.26 -14.38 12.38
C THR A 416 -13.38 -12.86 12.33
N GLY A 417 -13.05 -12.15 13.42
CA GLY A 417 -12.89 -10.70 13.41
C GLY A 417 -13.60 -9.95 14.55
N PRO A 418 -13.39 -8.63 14.62
CA PRO A 418 -13.92 -7.75 15.67
C PRO A 418 -15.45 -7.64 15.62
N ALA A 419 -15.99 -7.06 16.68
CA ALA A 419 -17.35 -6.54 16.67
C ALA A 419 -17.49 -5.38 15.68
N GLY A 420 -18.68 -5.20 15.09
CA GLY A 420 -18.92 -4.15 14.09
C GLY A 420 -20.16 -3.30 14.34
N LEU A 421 -19.96 -1.98 14.42
CA LEU A 421 -20.99 -0.96 14.24
C LEU A 421 -20.74 -0.25 12.91
N LEU A 422 -21.67 -0.35 11.97
CA LEU A 422 -21.63 0.34 10.69
C LEU A 422 -22.68 1.45 10.71
N PHE A 423 -22.29 2.64 10.28
CA PHE A 423 -23.21 3.73 10.03
C PHE A 423 -23.10 4.19 8.58
N ASP A 424 -24.23 4.08 7.89
CA ASP A 424 -24.43 4.60 6.55
C ASP A 424 -24.99 6.02 6.66
N GLY A 425 -24.06 6.98 6.65
CA GLY A 425 -24.34 8.41 6.77
C GLY A 425 -24.90 9.05 5.51
N THR A 426 -25.29 8.25 4.50
CA THR A 426 -25.78 8.73 3.20
C THR A 426 -27.04 9.60 3.36
N ASN A 427 -27.97 9.29 4.26
CA ASN A 427 -29.27 9.98 4.26
C ASN A 427 -29.54 10.89 5.47
N ALA A 428 -29.21 10.48 6.71
CA ALA A 428 -29.46 11.29 7.90
C ALA A 428 -28.47 10.94 9.03
N ALA A 429 -28.41 11.79 10.05
CA ALA A 429 -27.58 11.57 11.24
C ALA A 429 -28.14 10.48 12.14
N SER A 430 -27.28 9.83 12.92
CA SER A 430 -27.68 8.91 13.99
C SER A 430 -27.05 9.29 15.31
N THR A 431 -27.76 9.08 16.41
CA THR A 431 -27.26 9.29 17.76
C THR A 431 -27.50 8.05 18.62
N ILE A 432 -26.47 7.59 19.34
CA ILE A 432 -26.61 6.58 20.40
C ILE A 432 -26.41 7.28 21.75
N THR A 433 -27.33 7.11 22.69
CA THR A 433 -27.29 7.76 24.01
C THR A 433 -27.57 6.77 25.13
N GLY A 434 -27.07 7.05 26.33
CA GLY A 434 -27.33 6.22 27.50
C GLY A 434 -26.33 6.46 28.61
N THR A 435 -26.55 5.81 29.76
CA THR A 435 -25.64 5.85 30.91
C THR A 435 -24.83 4.57 31.05
N SER A 436 -25.10 3.54 30.24
CA SER A 436 -24.34 2.29 30.20
C SER A 436 -23.34 2.28 29.04
N ALA A 437 -22.88 1.10 28.65
CA ALA A 437 -21.80 0.93 27.68
C ALA A 437 -22.22 0.25 26.37
N ILE A 438 -21.50 0.61 25.31
CA ILE A 438 -21.28 -0.23 24.13
C ILE A 438 -20.00 -1.04 24.38
N THR A 439 -20.07 -2.37 24.27
CA THR A 439 -18.95 -3.26 24.60
C THR A 439 -18.88 -4.51 23.73
N THR A 440 -17.92 -5.41 24.00
CA THR A 440 -17.74 -6.68 23.28
C THR A 440 -17.86 -7.90 24.20
N THR A 441 -18.17 -9.07 23.63
CA THR A 441 -18.24 -10.34 24.39
C THR A 441 -16.86 -10.89 24.77
N VAL A 442 -15.81 -10.59 23.98
CA VAL A 442 -14.46 -11.14 24.16
C VAL A 442 -13.61 -10.17 24.97
N ALA A 443 -12.90 -10.69 25.97
CA ALA A 443 -11.93 -9.93 26.76
C ALA A 443 -10.76 -9.47 25.88
N SER A 444 -10.35 -8.21 26.04
CA SER A 444 -9.42 -7.54 25.12
C SER A 444 -9.89 -7.51 23.66
N GLY A 445 -11.21 -7.44 23.46
CA GLY A 445 -11.85 -7.31 22.17
C GLY A 445 -11.62 -5.94 21.55
N GLU A 446 -11.92 -5.88 20.25
CA GLU A 446 -11.97 -4.66 19.47
C GLU A 446 -13.39 -4.44 18.95
N LEU A 447 -13.84 -3.19 19.00
CA LEU A 447 -15.02 -2.71 18.30
C LEU A 447 -14.58 -1.83 17.12
N VAL A 448 -14.96 -2.21 15.91
CA VAL A 448 -14.82 -1.35 14.74
C VAL A 448 -16.10 -0.56 14.56
N ILE A 449 -15.95 0.76 14.49
CA ILE A 449 -17.02 1.71 14.18
C ILE A 449 -16.71 2.28 12.80
N TYR A 450 -17.45 1.82 11.79
CA TYR A 450 -17.35 2.34 10.43
C TYR A 450 -18.40 3.44 10.23
N THR A 451 -17.97 4.62 9.78
CA THR A 451 -18.89 5.68 9.35
C THR A 451 -18.52 6.11 7.93
N GLY A 452 -19.47 6.04 7.00
CA GLY A 452 -19.26 6.46 5.63
C GLY A 452 -20.55 6.83 4.93
N HIS A 453 -20.42 7.43 3.75
CA HIS A 453 -21.50 7.78 2.85
C HIS A 453 -21.12 7.41 1.41
N THR A 454 -22.12 7.30 0.55
CA THR A 454 -21.91 6.99 -0.88
C THR A 454 -21.84 8.22 -1.78
N THR A 455 -22.46 9.34 -1.36
CA THR A 455 -22.46 10.60 -2.13
C THR A 455 -22.49 11.83 -1.22
N GLY A 456 -21.87 12.93 -1.67
CA GLY A 456 -21.92 14.22 -0.96
C GLY A 456 -21.02 14.29 0.26
N SER A 457 -21.56 14.75 1.38
CA SER A 457 -20.90 14.75 2.69
C SER A 457 -21.72 13.90 3.64
N GLY A 458 -21.08 12.98 4.35
CA GLY A 458 -21.79 12.12 5.29
C GLY A 458 -22.35 12.89 6.48
N ASN A 459 -23.54 12.49 6.89
CA ASN A 459 -24.08 12.90 8.19
C ASN A 459 -23.21 12.33 9.31
N PRO A 460 -23.19 12.94 10.51
CA PRO A 460 -22.42 12.41 11.63
C PRO A 460 -23.12 11.24 12.33
N LEU A 461 -22.31 10.32 12.88
CA LEU A 461 -22.73 9.44 13.97
C LEU A 461 -22.28 10.07 15.28
N THR A 462 -23.21 10.36 16.19
CA THR A 462 -22.89 10.80 17.56
C THR A 462 -23.07 9.65 18.53
N ILE A 463 -22.07 9.35 19.36
CA ILE A 463 -22.17 8.40 20.46
C ILE A 463 -21.97 9.16 21.77
N SER A 464 -23.07 9.31 22.52
CA SER A 464 -23.14 9.96 23.82
C SER A 464 -23.47 8.93 24.91
N THR A 465 -22.68 7.86 24.93
CA THR A 465 -22.71 6.77 25.92
C THR A 465 -21.28 6.25 26.07
N ILE A 466 -20.98 5.49 27.12
CA ILE A 466 -19.65 4.89 27.30
C ILE A 466 -19.37 3.91 26.15
N ILE A 467 -18.18 3.98 25.55
CA ILE A 467 -17.66 2.95 24.65
C ILE A 467 -16.52 2.25 25.39
N GLY A 468 -16.82 1.11 26.02
CA GLY A 468 -15.87 0.51 26.96
C GLY A 468 -16.42 -0.66 27.75
N GLY A 469 -15.82 -0.91 28.90
CA GLY A 469 -16.14 -2.05 29.77
C GLY A 469 -14.96 -3.01 29.89
N THR A 470 -15.09 -4.04 30.72
CA THR A 470 -14.00 -4.98 31.05
C THR A 470 -13.47 -5.76 29.85
N ASN A 471 -14.26 -5.85 28.79
CA ASN A 471 -13.96 -6.67 27.63
C ASN A 471 -13.37 -5.89 26.46
N LEU A 472 -13.65 -4.59 26.33
CA LEU A 472 -13.23 -3.78 25.19
C LEU A 472 -11.94 -3.04 25.49
N THR A 473 -10.86 -3.32 24.76
CA THR A 473 -9.57 -2.62 24.92
C THR A 473 -9.23 -1.72 23.75
N THR A 474 -9.85 -1.94 22.58
CA THR A 474 -9.56 -1.19 21.36
C THR A 474 -10.84 -0.75 20.68
N VAL A 475 -10.92 0.53 20.32
CA VAL A 475 -11.96 1.06 19.42
C VAL A 475 -11.27 1.53 18.14
N THR A 476 -11.72 1.01 17.00
CA THR A 476 -11.21 1.39 15.69
C THR A 476 -12.26 2.21 14.96
N LYS A 477 -11.97 3.48 14.72
CA LYS A 477 -12.74 4.32 13.80
C LYS A 477 -12.31 4.03 12.37
N ALA A 478 -13.25 3.64 11.52
CA ALA A 478 -13.06 3.40 10.10
C ALA A 478 -14.03 4.25 9.25
N GLY A 479 -13.73 4.37 7.96
CA GLY A 479 -14.51 5.16 7.01
C GLY A 479 -14.26 6.68 7.09
N PRO A 480 -14.69 7.43 6.07
CA PRO A 480 -14.32 8.84 5.89
C PRO A 480 -15.08 9.82 6.79
N ASP A 481 -16.22 9.41 7.37
CA ASP A 481 -17.12 10.36 8.03
C ASP A 481 -16.77 10.67 9.48
N LEU A 482 -17.39 11.73 10.00
CA LEU A 482 -17.26 12.14 11.38
C LEU A 482 -17.94 11.14 12.31
N LEU A 483 -17.17 10.62 13.26
CA LEU A 483 -17.67 10.03 14.50
C LEU A 483 -17.53 11.09 15.59
N ASP A 484 -18.65 11.55 16.13
CA ASP A 484 -18.70 12.49 17.23
C ASP A 484 -18.87 11.74 18.55
N LEU A 485 -17.88 11.85 19.43
CA LEU A 485 -17.91 11.27 20.76
C LEU A 485 -18.44 12.35 21.71
N GLY A 486 -19.71 12.22 22.10
CA GLY A 486 -20.37 13.16 22.99
C GLY A 486 -19.75 13.17 24.39
N SER A 487 -20.20 14.09 25.24
CA SER A 487 -19.60 14.37 26.56
C SER A 487 -19.55 13.19 27.55
N GLN A 488 -20.24 12.08 27.25
CA GLN A 488 -20.33 10.86 28.07
C GLN A 488 -19.44 9.71 27.56
N ALA A 489 -18.74 9.88 26.44
CA ALA A 489 -18.07 8.78 25.72
C ALA A 489 -16.63 8.45 26.18
N ASN A 490 -16.24 8.83 27.40
CA ASN A 490 -14.91 8.54 27.97
C ASN A 490 -14.79 7.14 28.56
#